data_AF-A0A9D3LXE0-F1
#
_entry.id   AF-A0A9D3LXE0-F1
#
_cell.length_a   1.000
_cell.length_b   1.000
_cell.length_c   1.000
_cell.angle_alpha   90.00
_cell.angle_beta   90.00
_cell.angle_gamma   90.00
#
_symmetry.space_group_name_H-M   'P 1'
#
loop_
_entity.id
_entity.type
_entity.pdbx_description
1 polymer ?
#
loop_
_entity_poly.entity_id
_entity_poly.type
_entity_poly.pdbx_seq_one_letter_code
_entity_poly.pdbx_strand_id
1 'polypeptide(L)'
;MEANLIVTCGKSHLNFWTMEGNVLTKRQGLFEKHEKPKYVLCVAFAENGDAITGDSSGNIYIWGKGGSRISQVVGGAHEGGIFSLCVLKDGALVSGEGRTDAWC
;
A
#
# COMPACT_ATOMS: atom_id res chain seq x y z
N MET A 1 -7.88 11.15 -8.34
CA MET A 1 -6.65 11.35 -7.54
C MET A 1 -6.66 12.72 -6.90
N GLU A 2 -6.41 12.82 -5.59
CA GLU A 2 -6.01 14.09 -4.98
C GLU A 2 -4.61 14.41 -5.52
N ALA A 3 -4.46 15.50 -6.28
CA ALA A 3 -3.23 15.82 -7.01
C ALA A 3 -2.00 16.07 -6.11
N ASN A 4 -2.18 16.04 -4.80
CA ASN A 4 -1.21 16.46 -3.79
C ASN A 4 -0.89 15.38 -2.76
N LEU A 5 -1.41 14.16 -2.93
CA LEU A 5 -1.12 13.04 -2.03
C LEU A 5 0.17 12.33 -2.45
N ILE A 6 1.13 12.24 -1.54
CA ILE A 6 2.33 11.42 -1.68
C ILE A 6 2.26 10.30 -0.63
N VAL A 7 2.59 9.07 -1.02
CA VAL A 7 2.71 7.95 -0.08
C VAL A 7 4.13 7.41 -0.16
N THR A 8 4.77 7.24 1.00
CA THR A 8 6.09 6.60 1.09
C THR A 8 6.01 5.39 2.01
N CYS A 9 6.64 4.29 1.61
CA CYS A 9 6.59 2.99 2.28
C CYS A 9 8.01 2.38 2.43
N GLY A 10 8.19 1.49 3.41
CA GLY A 10 9.46 0.78 3.63
C GLY A 10 9.51 0.02 4.96
N LYS A 11 10.72 -0.20 5.49
CA LYS A 11 10.93 -0.89 6.78
C LYS A 11 10.26 -0.14 7.93
N SER A 12 9.26 -0.75 8.55
CA SER A 12 8.46 -0.13 9.61
C SER A 12 7.88 1.25 9.26
N HIS A 13 7.80 1.59 7.97
CA HIS A 13 7.51 2.92 7.47
C HIS A 13 6.31 2.87 6.52
N LEU A 14 5.30 3.67 6.82
CA LEU A 14 4.22 4.02 5.91
C LEU A 14 3.67 5.39 6.29
N ASN A 15 3.84 6.37 5.41
CA ASN A 15 3.39 7.73 5.65
C ASN A 15 2.67 8.30 4.44
N PHE A 16 1.57 8.98 4.74
CA PHE A 16 0.74 9.74 3.83
C PHE A 16 1.09 11.21 4.00
N TRP A 17 1.41 11.88 2.91
CA TRP A 17 1.80 13.29 2.91
C TRP A 17 0.84 14.07 2.04
N THR A 18 0.36 15.19 2.55
CA THR A 18 -0.37 16.17 1.75
C THR A 18 0.57 17.32 1.42
N MET A 19 0.74 17.63 0.14
CA MET A 19 1.50 18.78 -0.33
C MET A 19 0.59 20.01 -0.51
N GLU A 20 0.88 21.09 0.19
CA GLU A 20 0.19 22.37 0.01
C GLU A 20 1.23 23.45 -0.27
N GLY A 21 1.33 23.88 -1.53
CA GLY A 21 2.44 24.72 -1.99
C GLY A 21 3.78 23.98 -1.85
N ASN A 22 4.64 24.47 -0.95
CA ASN A 22 5.95 23.89 -0.64
C ASN A 22 5.99 23.21 0.75
N VAL A 23 4.83 22.97 1.37
CA VAL A 23 4.72 22.39 2.71
C VAL A 23 4.20 20.97 2.62
N LEU A 24 4.90 20.04 3.27
CA LEU A 24 4.50 18.64 3.43
C LEU A 24 3.95 18.40 4.83
N THR A 25 2.66 18.07 4.93
CA THR A 25 2.05 17.64 6.19
C THR A 25 1.99 16.12 6.25
N LYS A 26 2.64 15.54 7.27
CA LYS A 26 2.75 14.08 7.47
C LYS A 26 1.57 13.50 8.25
N ARG A 27 1.07 12.35 7.80
CA ARG A 27 0.14 11.47 8.53
C ARG A 27 0.66 10.03 8.48
N GLN A 28 0.81 9.39 9.63
CA GLN A 28 1.27 8.00 9.69
C GLN A 28 0.14 7.03 9.36
N GLY A 29 0.46 5.96 8.63
CA GLY A 29 -0.46 4.85 8.40
C GLY A 29 -0.81 4.13 9.71
N LEU A 30 -2.10 4.03 10.00
CA LEU A 30 -2.65 3.40 11.20
C LEU A 30 -3.10 1.98 10.85
N PHE A 31 -2.35 0.98 11.34
CA PHE A 31 -2.71 -0.44 11.18
C PHE A 31 -3.81 -0.89 12.14
N GLU A 32 -4.11 -0.08 13.17
CA GLU A 32 -5.18 -0.31 14.15
C GLU A 32 -5.16 -1.73 14.75
N LYS A 33 -6.14 -2.56 14.37
CA LYS A 33 -6.31 -3.94 14.84
C LYS A 33 -5.47 -4.97 14.07
N HIS A 34 -4.84 -4.56 12.98
CA HIS A 34 -4.02 -5.42 12.13
C HIS A 34 -2.57 -5.42 12.62
N GLU A 35 -1.91 -6.58 12.50
CA GLU A 35 -0.48 -6.68 12.82
C GLU A 35 0.30 -5.73 11.91
N LYS A 36 1.22 -4.95 12.51
CA LYS A 36 2.05 -4.02 11.76
C LYS A 36 3.11 -4.81 10.99
N PRO A 37 3.17 -4.70 9.66
CA PRO A 37 4.15 -5.44 8.88
C PRO A 37 5.58 -4.95 9.14
N LYS A 38 6.53 -5.87 8.96
CA LYS A 38 7.97 -5.56 9.04
C LYS A 38 8.40 -4.61 7.91
N TYR A 39 7.90 -4.85 6.70
CA TYR A 39 8.09 -3.98 5.55
C TYR A 39 6.77 -3.79 4.81
N VAL A 40 6.50 -2.54 4.43
CA VAL A 40 5.56 -2.25 3.33
C VAL A 40 6.42 -2.13 2.08
N LEU A 41 6.23 -3.04 1.13
CA LEU A 41 7.15 -3.27 0.02
C LEU A 41 6.77 -2.52 -1.25
N CYS A 42 5.47 -2.29 -1.46
CA CYS A 42 4.97 -1.60 -2.64
C CYS A 42 3.69 -0.81 -2.34
N VAL A 43 3.39 0.15 -3.21
CA VAL A 43 2.16 0.95 -3.19
C VAL A 43 1.65 1.18 -4.61
N ALA A 44 0.33 1.15 -4.78
CA ALA A 44 -0.39 1.53 -5.97
C ALA A 44 -1.60 2.41 -5.59
N PHE A 45 -2.25 3.03 -6.57
CA PHE A 45 -3.43 3.85 -6.36
C PHE A 45 -4.57 3.39 -7.25
N ALA A 46 -5.75 3.25 -6.67
CA ALA A 46 -6.98 3.00 -7.43
C ALA A 46 -7.55 4.31 -7.99
N GLU A 47 -8.40 4.20 -9.01
CA GLU A 47 -9.03 5.37 -9.66
C GLU A 47 -9.89 6.18 -8.69
N ASN A 48 -10.53 5.50 -7.73
CA ASN A 48 -11.32 6.11 -6.67
C ASN A 48 -10.48 6.94 -5.67
N GLY A 49 -9.15 6.85 -5.75
CA GLY A 49 -8.21 7.59 -4.90
C GLY A 49 -7.74 6.84 -3.66
N ASP A 50 -8.13 5.57 -3.49
CA ASP A 50 -7.57 4.73 -2.44
C ASP A 50 -6.10 4.41 -2.73
N ALA A 51 -5.28 4.39 -1.68
CA ALA A 51 -3.95 3.82 -1.77
C ALA A 51 -4.04 2.32 -1.44
N ILE A 52 -3.26 1.51 -2.14
CA ILE A 52 -3.20 0.06 -1.97
C ILE A 52 -1.75 -0.31 -1.72
N THR A 53 -1.47 -1.05 -0.64
CA THR A 53 -0.10 -1.44 -0.30
C THR A 53 0.04 -2.95 -0.11
N GLY A 54 1.16 -3.50 -0.55
CA GLY A 54 1.57 -4.87 -0.27
C GLY A 54 2.66 -4.92 0.79
N ASP A 55 2.63 -5.93 1.66
CA ASP A 55 3.62 -6.09 2.74
C ASP A 55 4.54 -7.31 2.56
N SER A 56 5.48 -7.46 3.49
CA SER A 56 6.43 -8.59 3.54
C SER A 56 5.81 -9.94 3.92
N SER A 57 4.56 -9.97 4.35
CA SER A 57 3.85 -11.14 4.87
C SER A 57 2.71 -11.58 3.93
N GLY A 58 2.65 -11.05 2.72
CA GLY A 58 1.66 -11.45 1.73
C GLY A 58 0.29 -10.79 1.88
N ASN A 59 0.18 -9.70 2.64
CA ASN A 59 -1.08 -8.99 2.84
C ASN A 59 -1.20 -7.77 1.92
N ILE A 60 -2.42 -7.54 1.45
CA ILE A 60 -2.81 -6.32 0.74
C ILE A 60 -3.68 -5.48 1.67
N TYR A 61 -3.32 -4.20 1.83
CA TYR A 61 -4.07 -3.22 2.60
C TYR A 61 -4.61 -2.14 1.67
N ILE A 62 -5.88 -1.80 1.85
CA ILE A 62 -6.54 -0.70 1.15
C ILE A 62 -6.72 0.43 2.17
N TRP A 63 -6.25 1.62 1.80
CA TRP A 63 -6.27 2.83 2.61
C TRP A 63 -7.23 3.81 1.96
N GLY A 64 -8.32 4.11 2.66
CA GLY A 64 -9.38 4.95 2.12
C GLY A 64 -8.88 6.33 1.70
N LYS A 65 -9.35 6.82 0.55
CA LYS A 65 -9.03 8.14 0.00
C LYS A 65 -9.01 9.23 1.08
N GLY A 66 -7.95 10.05 1.05
CA GLY A 66 -7.82 11.22 1.93
C GLY A 66 -7.51 10.86 3.39
N GLY A 67 -7.40 9.57 3.73
CA GLY A 67 -7.11 9.08 5.08
C GLY A 67 -5.74 8.43 5.20
N SER A 68 -5.42 8.01 6.42
CA SER A 68 -4.28 7.15 6.75
C SER A 68 -4.71 5.91 7.53
N ARG A 69 -5.98 5.51 7.37
CA ARG A 69 -6.60 4.36 8.02
C ARG A 69 -6.93 3.29 6.99
N ILE A 70 -6.82 2.05 7.41
CA ILE A 70 -7.18 0.89 6.60
C ILE A 70 -8.70 0.84 6.44
N SER A 71 -9.18 0.78 5.20
CA SER A 71 -10.59 0.52 4.90
C SER A 71 -10.86 -0.98 4.72
N GLN A 72 -9.92 -1.71 4.12
CA GLN A 72 -10.04 -3.15 3.84
C GLN A 72 -8.68 -3.84 3.88
N VAL A 73 -8.71 -5.14 4.14
CA VAL A 73 -7.52 -6.01 4.13
C VAL A 73 -7.84 -7.29 3.38
N VAL A 74 -6.93 -7.68 2.49
CA VAL A 74 -6.88 -9.03 1.91
C VAL A 74 -5.68 -9.72 2.55
N GLY A 75 -5.95 -10.50 3.59
CA GLY A 75 -4.92 -11.22 4.33
C GLY A 75 -4.50 -12.50 3.61
N GLY A 76 -3.20 -12.80 3.60
CA GLY A 76 -2.67 -14.01 2.95
C GLY A 76 -2.97 -14.08 1.45
N ALA A 77 -2.93 -12.94 0.75
CA ALA A 77 -3.05 -12.91 -0.71
C ALA A 77 -1.90 -13.64 -1.40
N HIS A 78 -0.73 -13.67 -0.75
CA HIS A 78 0.46 -14.42 -1.13
C HIS A 78 1.05 -15.13 0.10
N GLU A 79 1.84 -16.18 -0.10
CA GLU A 79 2.56 -16.85 1.00
C GLU A 79 3.79 -16.04 1.44
N GLY A 80 4.42 -15.34 0.49
CA GLY A 80 5.54 -14.44 0.71
C GLY A 80 5.23 -12.96 0.44
N GLY A 81 6.29 -12.14 0.47
CA GLY A 81 6.17 -10.69 0.30
C GLY A 81 5.66 -10.27 -1.07
N ILE A 82 4.81 -9.24 -1.08
CA ILE A 82 4.27 -8.64 -2.29
C ILE A 82 5.17 -7.49 -2.72
N PHE A 83 5.91 -7.65 -3.81
CA PHE A 83 6.91 -6.66 -4.26
C PHE A 83 6.39 -5.71 -5.33
N SER A 84 5.28 -6.04 -5.98
CA SER A 84 4.68 -5.20 -7.01
C SER A 84 3.16 -5.25 -6.95
N LEU A 85 2.53 -4.11 -7.21
CA LEU A 85 1.11 -3.94 -7.39
C LEU A 85 0.86 -3.09 -8.64
N CYS A 86 -0.13 -3.48 -9.44
CA CYS A 86 -0.58 -2.71 -10.59
C CYS A 86 -2.11 -2.68 -10.60
N VAL A 87 -2.69 -1.48 -10.60
CA VAL A 87 -4.13 -1.30 -10.82
C VAL A 87 -4.36 -1.10 -12.31
N LEU A 88 -5.19 -1.97 -12.89
CA LEU A 88 -5.59 -1.92 -14.29
C LEU A 88 -6.72 -0.92 -14.51
N LYS A 89 -6.95 -0.52 -15.77
CA LYS A 89 -7.97 0.47 -16.15
C LYS A 89 -9.41 0.02 -15.87
N ASP A 90 -9.64 -1.27 -15.76
CA ASP A 90 -10.94 -1.85 -15.38
C ASP A 90 -11.12 -1.95 -13.85
N GLY A 91 -10.14 -1.48 -13.08
CA GLY A 91 -10.13 -1.51 -11.62
C GLY A 91 -9.60 -2.82 -11.02
N ALA A 92 -9.21 -3.80 -11.84
CA ALA A 92 -8.58 -5.02 -11.32
C ALA A 92 -7.19 -4.70 -10.74
N LEU A 93 -6.83 -5.41 -9.65
CA LEU A 93 -5.52 -5.33 -9.03
C LEU A 93 -4.70 -6.58 -9.37
N VAL A 94 -3.51 -6.37 -9.91
CA VAL A 94 -2.51 -7.43 -10.14
C VAL A 94 -1.44 -7.30 -9.05
N SER A 95 -1.13 -8.40 -8.35
CA SER A 95 -0.08 -8.49 -7.33
C SER A 95 1.00 -9.49 -7.72
N GLY A 96 2.25 -9.13 -7.45
CA GLY A 96 3.41 -9.96 -7.74
C GLY A 96 4.16 -10.35 -6.46
N GLU A 97 4.34 -11.65 -6.26
CA GLU A 97 5.17 -12.21 -5.19
C GLU A 97 6.61 -12.40 -5.67
N GLY A 98 7.55 -12.03 -4.83
CA GLY A 98 8.97 -12.30 -5.04
C GLY A 98 9.30 -13.68 -4.51
N ARG A 99 9.21 -14.71 -5.35
CA ARG A 99 9.69 -16.04 -4.98
C ARG A 99 11.21 -16.07 -5.10
N THR A 100 11.90 -16.38 -4.00
CA THR A 100 13.37 -16.55 -3.99
C THR A 100 13.82 -17.83 -4.70
N ASP A 101 12.88 -18.74 -4.93
CA ASP A 101 13.15 -20.09 -5.41
C ASP A 101 12.57 -20.18 -6.83
N ALA A 102 13.35 -19.73 -7.81
CA ALA A 102 12.98 -19.77 -9.20
C ALA A 102 12.94 -21.23 -9.70
N TRP A 103 11.75 -21.77 -9.91
CA TRP A 103 11.52 -22.81 -10.91
C TRP A 103 10.28 -22.44 -11.72
N CYS A 104 10.52 -22.05 -12.97
CA CYS A 104 9.52 -22.05 -14.04
C CYS A 104 9.26 -23.49 -14.49
#